data_AF-A0A8J6PX49-F1
#
_entry.id   AF-A0A8J6PX49-F1
#
_cell.length_a   1.000
_cell.length_b   1.000
_cell.length_c   1.000
_cell.angle_alpha   90.00
_cell.angle_beta   90.00
_cell.angle_gamma   90.00
#
_symmetry.space_group_name_H-M   'P 1'
#
loop_
_entity.id
_entity.type
_entity.pdbx_description
1 polymer ?
#
loop_
_entity_poly.entity_id
_entity_poly.type
_entity_poly.pdbx_seq_one_letter_code
_entity_poly.pdbx_strand_id
1 'polypeptide(L)'
;FEKSFAGSVIPNYHNGSNNWVVAGNKTKSGKPLLANDPHLSLGTPSIWYQAHLKAPDYEVSGVIFAGIPGIIVGHNKTIAWGVTNV
;
A
#
# COMPACT_ATOMS: atom_id res chain seq x y z
N PHE A 1 -22.88 27.98 11.32
CA PHE A 1 -22.82 26.55 11.01
C PHE A 1 -23.08 26.41 9.52
N GLU A 2 -22.01 26.35 8.72
CA GLU A 2 -21.93 25.92 7.31
C GLU A 2 -20.74 26.64 6.68
N LYS A 3 -19.57 26.00 6.68
CA LYS A 3 -18.57 26.34 5.67
C LYS A 3 -19.05 25.68 4.39
N SER A 4 -19.64 26.47 3.50
CA SER A 4 -20.11 26.00 2.20
C SER A 4 -18.98 25.34 1.42
N PHE A 5 -19.21 24.11 0.95
CA PHE A 5 -18.29 23.38 0.06
C PHE A 5 -18.30 23.92 -1.38
N ALA A 6 -19.01 25.03 -1.67
CA ALA A 6 -19.16 25.58 -3.02
C ALA A 6 -17.84 25.91 -3.73
N GLY A 7 -16.72 26.06 -3.00
CA GLY A 7 -15.39 26.26 -3.56
C GLY A 7 -14.42 25.09 -3.37
N SER A 8 -14.85 23.95 -2.82
CA SER A 8 -13.95 22.82 -2.59
C SER A 8 -13.68 22.06 -3.88
N VAL A 9 -12.42 21.77 -4.16
CA VAL A 9 -12.06 20.77 -5.18
C VAL A 9 -12.55 19.41 -4.68
N ILE A 10 -13.50 18.82 -5.40
CA ILE A 10 -13.95 17.46 -5.11
C ILE A 10 -12.97 16.50 -5.80
N PRO A 11 -12.29 15.61 -5.05
CA PRO A 11 -11.39 14.63 -5.64
C PRO A 11 -12.12 13.73 -6.63
N ASN A 12 -11.41 13.24 -7.65
CA ASN A 12 -11.95 12.18 -8.48
C ASN A 12 -12.24 10.97 -7.57
N TYR A 13 -13.48 10.49 -7.59
CA TYR A 13 -13.93 9.39 -6.74
C TYR A 13 -13.23 8.05 -7.03
N HIS A 14 -12.56 7.94 -8.18
CA HIS A 14 -11.72 6.79 -8.54
C HIS A 14 -10.24 6.94 -8.14
N ASN A 15 -9.85 8.08 -7.57
CA ASN A 15 -8.48 8.32 -7.14
C ASN A 15 -8.38 8.29 -5.62
N GLY A 16 -7.51 7.43 -5.10
CA GLY A 16 -7.34 7.23 -3.68
C GLY A 16 -6.60 5.94 -3.36
N SER A 17 -6.10 5.86 -2.14
CA SER A 17 -5.47 4.69 -1.56
C SER A 17 -5.39 4.93 -0.05
N ASN A 18 -5.40 3.86 0.75
CA ASN A 18 -5.23 3.95 2.19
C ASN A 18 -3.88 3.38 2.63
N ASN A 19 -3.29 4.03 3.64
CA ASN A 19 -2.10 3.55 4.33
C ASN A 19 -2.11 3.93 5.80
N TRP A 20 -2.08 2.95 6.69
CA TRP A 20 -1.98 3.15 8.13
C TRP A 20 -0.73 2.50 8.69
N VAL A 21 -0.07 3.21 9.61
CA VAL A 21 1.02 2.68 10.44
C VAL A 21 0.69 2.91 11.90
N VAL A 22 0.75 1.84 12.70
CA VAL A 22 0.60 1.91 14.16
C VAL A 22 1.95 1.65 14.80
N ALA A 23 2.43 2.61 15.59
CA ALA A 23 3.67 2.47 16.34
C ALA A 23 3.59 1.28 17.32
N GLY A 24 4.69 0.56 17.50
CA GLY A 24 4.70 -0.67 18.32
C GLY A 24 4.28 -0.47 19.77
N ASN A 25 4.53 0.70 20.36
CA ASN A 25 4.07 1.05 21.71
C ASN A 25 2.53 1.19 21.83
N LYS A 26 1.80 1.19 20.70
CA LYS A 26 0.34 1.20 20.62
C LYS A 26 -0.24 -0.16 20.22
N THR A 27 0.58 -1.22 20.13
CA THR A 27 0.14 -2.56 19.72
C THR A 27 0.39 -3.57 20.83
N LYS A 28 -0.43 -4.63 20.91
CA LYS A 28 -0.27 -5.70 21.91
C LYS A 28 1.06 -6.46 21.76
N SER A 29 1.57 -6.58 20.54
CA SER A 29 2.80 -7.32 20.24
C SER A 29 4.08 -6.51 20.51
N GLY A 30 3.97 -5.21 20.78
CA GLY A 30 5.12 -4.29 20.83
C GLY A 30 5.75 -4.02 19.46
N LYS A 31 5.25 -4.60 18.37
CA LYS A 31 5.77 -4.44 17.00
C LYS A 31 4.89 -3.49 16.19
N PRO A 32 5.46 -2.73 15.23
CA PRO A 32 4.67 -1.88 14.36
C PRO A 32 3.69 -2.72 13.52
N LEU A 33 2.53 -2.14 13.22
CA LEU A 33 1.56 -2.70 12.27
C LEU A 33 1.46 -1.76 11.07
N LEU A 34 1.43 -2.33 9.87
CA LEU A 34 1.19 -1.61 8.62
C LEU A 34 -0.02 -2.23 7.92
N ALA A 35 -0.90 -1.37 7.42
CA ALA A 35 -1.98 -1.74 6.52
C ALA A 35 -1.90 -0.87 5.26
N ASN A 36 -1.71 -1.50 4.09
CA ASN A 36 -1.75 -0.83 2.80
C ASN A 36 -2.88 -1.40 1.95
N ASP A 37 -3.68 -0.48 1.39
CA ASP A 37 -4.88 -0.78 0.62
C ASP A 37 -4.92 0.18 -0.60
N PRO A 38 -4.12 -0.12 -1.66
CA PRO A 38 -4.06 0.71 -2.85
C PRO A 38 -5.30 0.53 -3.72
N HIS A 39 -5.93 1.64 -4.14
CA HIS A 39 -7.11 1.59 -5.01
C HIS A 39 -6.74 1.97 -6.44
N LEU A 40 -6.91 1.02 -7.36
CA LEU A 40 -6.76 1.22 -8.79
C LEU A 40 -7.97 0.63 -9.50
N SER A 41 -8.26 1.10 -10.72
CA SER A 41 -9.30 0.51 -11.56
C SER A 41 -9.07 -0.99 -11.74
N LEU A 42 -10.14 -1.76 -11.66
CA LEU A 42 -10.09 -3.20 -11.92
C LEU A 42 -9.80 -3.44 -13.41
N GLY A 43 -8.95 -4.43 -13.68
CA GLY A 43 -8.57 -4.83 -15.03
C GLY A 43 -8.19 -6.31 -15.09
N THR A 44 -8.16 -6.85 -16.31
CA THR A 44 -7.70 -8.22 -16.58
C THR A 44 -6.60 -8.16 -17.64
N PRO A 45 -5.35 -8.52 -17.31
CA PRO A 45 -4.90 -8.99 -15.99
C PRO A 45 -4.96 -7.89 -14.91
N SER A 46 -4.99 -8.30 -13.64
CA SER A 46 -4.87 -7.38 -12.50
C SER A 46 -3.59 -6.56 -12.61
N ILE A 47 -3.65 -5.27 -12.24
CA ILE A 47 -2.48 -4.39 -12.20
C ILE A 47 -1.46 -4.89 -11.18
N TRP A 48 -1.94 -5.26 -9.98
CA TRP A 48 -1.13 -5.85 -8.93
C TRP A 48 -1.03 -7.35 -9.13
N TYR A 49 0.20 -7.85 -9.20
CA TYR A 49 0.52 -9.27 -9.22
C TYR A 49 1.27 -9.64 -7.94
N GLN A 50 0.73 -10.58 -7.16
CA GLN A 50 1.38 -11.06 -5.93
C GLN A 50 2.61 -11.90 -6.28
N ALA A 51 3.76 -11.56 -5.69
CA ALA A 51 5.00 -12.28 -5.87
C ALA A 51 5.76 -12.46 -4.54
N HIS A 52 6.57 -13.51 -4.48
CA HIS A 52 7.55 -13.76 -3.43
C HIS A 52 8.90 -14.04 -4.09
N LEU A 53 9.89 -13.20 -3.81
CA LEU A 53 11.24 -13.28 -4.39
C LEU A 53 12.22 -13.73 -3.32
N LYS A 54 13.05 -14.71 -3.66
CA LYS A 54 14.08 -15.26 -2.77
C LYS A 54 15.41 -15.43 -3.48
N ALA A 55 16.47 -14.94 -2.83
CA ALA A 55 17.87 -15.09 -3.18
C ALA A 55 18.67 -15.40 -1.89
N PRO A 56 19.97 -15.73 -1.94
CA PRO A 56 20.74 -16.11 -0.75
C PRO A 56 20.60 -15.13 0.44
N ASP A 57 20.65 -13.82 0.15
CA ASP A 57 20.61 -12.77 1.19
C ASP A 57 19.30 -11.96 1.19
N TYR A 58 18.32 -12.31 0.34
CA TYR A 58 17.10 -11.53 0.14
C TYR A 58 15.86 -12.41 0.14
N GLU A 59 14.84 -12.01 0.90
CA GLU A 59 13.53 -12.66 0.91
C GLU A 59 12.46 -11.58 1.09
N VAL A 60 11.64 -11.38 0.07
CA VAL A 60 10.68 -10.26 0.01
C VAL A 60 9.37 -10.70 -0.65
N SER A 61 8.25 -10.33 -0.03
CA SER A 61 6.91 -10.70 -0.46
C SER A 61 6.02 -9.47 -0.60
N GLY A 62 5.15 -9.47 -1.60
CA GLY A 62 4.21 -8.38 -1.82
C GLY A 62 3.62 -8.41 -3.21
N VAL A 63 3.42 -7.24 -3.80
CA VAL A 63 2.90 -7.08 -5.16
C VAL A 63 3.86 -6.31 -6.08
N ILE A 64 3.85 -6.69 -7.36
CA ILE A 64 4.60 -6.07 -8.46
C ILE A 64 3.64 -5.59 -9.55
N PHE A 65 4.13 -4.73 -10.44
CA PHE A 65 3.56 -4.60 -11.78
C PHE A 65 4.17 -5.65 -12.71
N ALA A 66 3.40 -6.11 -13.68
CA ALA A 66 3.91 -7.03 -14.70
C ALA A 66 5.15 -6.44 -15.40
N GLY A 67 6.24 -7.22 -15.48
CA GLY A 67 7.51 -6.80 -16.07
C GLY A 67 8.45 -6.04 -15.13
N ILE A 68 8.03 -5.73 -13.89
CA ILE A 68 8.90 -5.07 -12.90
C ILE A 68 9.58 -6.13 -12.02
N PRO A 69 10.92 -6.11 -11.86
CA PRO A 69 11.66 -7.19 -11.20
C PRO A 69 11.64 -7.13 -9.67
N GLY A 70 10.87 -6.22 -9.06
CA GLY A 70 10.93 -5.96 -7.62
C GLY A 70 9.56 -5.66 -7.00
N ILE A 71 9.46 -5.95 -5.70
CA ILE A 71 8.26 -5.73 -4.88
C ILE A 71 8.04 -4.23 -4.64
N ILE A 72 6.89 -3.71 -5.08
CA ILE A 72 6.53 -2.28 -5.00
C ILE A 72 5.83 -1.97 -3.67
N VAL A 73 4.92 -2.84 -3.26
CA VAL A 73 4.25 -2.82 -1.95
C VAL A 73 4.48 -4.17 -1.32
N GLY A 74 4.95 -4.21 -0.07
CA GLY A 74 5.23 -5.48 0.56
C GLY A 74 6.00 -5.40 1.86
N HIS A 75 6.68 -6.49 2.17
CA HIS A 75 7.47 -6.64 3.38
C HIS A 75 8.57 -7.68 3.19
N ASN A 76 9.53 -7.64 4.10
CA ASN A 76 10.52 -8.70 4.30
C ASN A 76 10.50 -9.13 5.78
N LYS A 77 11.59 -9.75 6.26
CA LYS A 77 11.71 -10.22 7.65
C LYS A 77 11.78 -9.10 8.69
N THR A 78 12.14 -7.88 8.29
CA THR A 78 12.49 -6.79 9.21
C THR A 78 11.67 -5.52 9.00
N ILE A 79 11.16 -5.25 7.80
CA ILE A 79 10.40 -4.04 7.45
C ILE A 79 9.20 -4.36 6.55
N ALA A 80 8.24 -3.43 6.54
CA ALA A 80 7.11 -3.40 5.61
C ALA A 80 6.93 -1.97 5.08
N TRP A 81 6.40 -1.84 3.88
CA TRP A 81 6.12 -0.56 3.23
C TRP A 81 4.87 -0.64 2.35
N GLY A 82 4.27 0.52 2.10
CA GLY A 82 3.11 0.67 1.23
C GLY A 82 3.16 2.00 0.51
N VAL A 83 2.28 2.18 -0.47
CA VAL A 83 2.18 3.41 -1.27
C VAL A 83 0.74 3.91 -1.34
N THR A 84 0.59 5.22 -1.51
CA THR A 84 -0.66 5.87 -1.93
C THR A 84 -0.46 6.49 -3.31
N ASN A 85 -1.54 6.61 -4.09
CA ASN A 85 -1.57 7.34 -5.37
C ASN A 85 -2.05 8.79 -5.22
N VAL A 86 -2.18 9.26 -3.97
CA VAL A 86 -2.49 10.63 -3.55
C VAL A 86 -1.44 11.12 -2.58
#